data_AF-A0A2B2C5H6-F1
#
_entry.id   AF-A0A2B2C5H6-F1
#
_cell.length_a   1.000
_cell.length_b   1.000
_cell.length_c   1.000
_cell.angle_alpha   90.00
_cell.angle_beta   90.00
_cell.angle_gamma   90.00
#
_symmetry.space_group_name_H-M   'P 1'
#
loop_
_entity.id
_entity.type
_entity.pdbx_description
1 polymer ?
#
loop_
_entity_poly.entity_id
_entity_poly.type
_entity_poly.pdbx_seq_one_letter_code
_entity_poly.pdbx_strand_id
1 'polypeptide(L)' 'MHTITPALLKLLRNSYGMTQADVAKLLRIGQSYYAQMETGAKPILPKYNRELNGHFSDQTITLCKQIVNGGK' A
#
# COMPACT_ATOMS: atom_id res chain seq x y z
N MET A 1 12.95 -5.87 0.84
CA MET A 1 11.89 -5.01 1.45
C MET A 1 11.82 -3.69 0.68
N HIS A 2 10.70 -3.43 0.03
CA HIS A 2 10.43 -2.23 -0.74
C HIS A 2 9.86 -1.12 0.14
N THR A 3 10.17 0.14 -0.17
CA THR A 3 9.45 1.30 0.37
C THR A 3 8.12 1.45 -0.37
N ILE A 4 7.01 1.28 0.35
CA ILE A 4 5.66 1.49 -0.16
C ILE A 4 5.31 2.97 -0.06
N THR A 5 4.97 3.58 -1.19
CA THR A 5 4.50 4.97 -1.28
C THR A 5 2.97 5.02 -1.30
N PRO A 6 2.33 6.18 -1.06
CA PRO A 6 0.86 6.32 -1.14
C PRO A 6 0.26 5.83 -2.46
N ALA A 7 0.86 6.22 -3.59
CA ALA A 7 0.41 5.80 -4.92
C ALA A 7 0.58 4.29 -5.14
N LEU A 8 1.70 3.73 -4.69
CA LEU A 8 1.96 2.29 -4.76
C LEU A 8 1.00 1.49 -3.87
N LEU A 9 0.70 1.98 -2.66
CA LEU A 9 -0.25 1.36 -1.73
C LEU A 9 -1.65 1.23 -2.36
N LYS A 10 -2.14 2.32 -2.96
CA LYS A 10 -3.44 2.33 -3.66
C LYS A 10 -3.47 1.34 -4.82
N LEU A 11 -2.40 1.30 -5.62
CA LEU A 11 -2.32 0.38 -6.76
C LEU A 11 -2.27 -1.08 -6.30
N LEU A 12 -1.42 -1.39 -5.31
CA LEU A 12 -1.33 -2.74 -4.72
C LEU A 12 -2.69 -3.23 -4.23
N ARG A 13 -3.38 -2.39 -3.44
CA ARG A 13 -4.72 -2.71 -2.96
C ARG A 13 -5.67 -3.04 -4.11
N ASN A 14 -5.70 -2.19 -5.15
CA ASN A 14 -6.58 -2.40 -6.31
C ASN A 14 -6.20 -3.67 -7.09
N SER A 15 -4.91 -3.96 -7.25
CA SER A 15 -4.43 -5.17 -7.95
C SER A 15 -4.82 -6.47 -7.26
N TYR A 16 -5.05 -6.43 -5.93
CA TYR A 16 -5.56 -7.55 -5.15
C TYR A 16 -7.09 -7.52 -4.98
N GLY A 17 -7.79 -6.57 -5.62
CA GLY A 17 -9.25 -6.45 -5.52
C GLY A 17 -9.76 -6.06 -4.11
N MET A 18 -8.89 -5.50 -3.27
CA MET A 18 -9.21 -5.18 -1.87
C MET A 18 -9.84 -3.78 -1.73
N THR A 19 -10.74 -3.62 -0.77
CA THR A 19 -11.23 -2.30 -0.37
C THR A 19 -10.28 -1.63 0.64
N GLN A 20 -10.41 -0.32 0.86
CA GLN A 20 -9.63 0.37 1.90
C GLN A 20 -9.88 -0.23 3.28
N ALA A 21 -11.11 -0.70 3.54
CA ALA A 21 -11.46 -1.34 4.80
C ALA A 21 -10.75 -2.69 5.00
N ASP A 22 -10.54 -3.46 3.92
CA ASP A 22 -9.87 -4.76 4.00
C ASP A 22 -8.40 -4.61 4.37
N VAL A 23 -7.70 -3.67 3.74
CA VAL A 23 -6.29 -3.41 4.06
C VAL A 23 -6.16 -2.74 5.44
N ALA A 24 -7.10 -1.88 5.82
CA ALA A 24 -7.12 -1.31 7.17
C ALA A 24 -7.28 -2.40 8.26
N LYS A 25 -8.15 -3.39 8.02
CA LYS A 25 -8.29 -4.56 8.91
C LYS A 25 -7.00 -5.39 8.98
N LEU A 26 -6.35 -5.62 7.83
CA LEU A 26 -5.06 -6.32 7.77
C LEU A 26 -4.00 -5.64 8.66
N LEU A 27 -3.90 -4.32 8.58
CA LEU A 27 -2.95 -3.51 9.34
C LEU A 27 -3.42 -3.18 10.78
N ARG A 28 -4.64 -3.62 11.15
CA ARG A 28 -5.29 -3.33 12.44
C ARG A 28 -5.34 -1.82 12.75
N ILE A 29 -5.72 -1.02 11.75
CA ILE A 29 -5.89 0.43 11.85
C ILE A 29 -7.30 0.85 11.42
N GLY A 30 -7.68 2.10 11.72
CA GLY A 30 -8.94 2.67 11.24
C GLY A 30 -8.92 2.92 9.72
N GLN A 31 -10.04 2.69 9.05
CA GLN A 31 -10.16 2.89 7.60
C GLN A 31 -9.86 4.33 7.17
N SER A 32 -10.28 5.33 7.94
CA SER A 32 -9.93 6.73 7.66
C SER A 32 -8.43 7.01 7.74
N TYR A 33 -7.71 6.35 8.65
CA TYR A 33 -6.26 6.47 8.75
C TYR A 33 -5.56 5.83 7.54
N TYR A 34 -6.02 4.66 7.11
CA TYR A 34 -5.55 4.03 5.88
C TYR A 34 -5.81 4.92 4.64
N ALA A 35 -7.00 5.52 4.54
CA ALA A 35 -7.32 6.45 3.45
C ALA A 35 -6.35 7.64 3.43
N GLN A 36 -6.01 8.20 4.60
CA GLN A 36 -5.00 9.26 4.70
C GLN A 36 -3.59 8.80 4.31
N MET A 37 -3.25 7.52 4.48
CA MET A 37 -2.00 6.96 3.98
C MET A 37 -1.98 6.91 2.45
N GLU A 38 -3.09 6.53 1.79
CA GLU A 38 -3.17 6.49 0.33
C GLU A 38 -3.13 7.87 -0.33
N THR A 39 -3.58 8.92 0.37
CA THR A 39 -3.49 10.31 -0.12
C THR A 39 -2.17 10.99 0.23
N GLY A 40 -1.34 10.37 1.10
CA GLY A 40 -0.12 10.97 1.62
C GLY A 40 -0.33 11.98 2.75
N ALA A 41 -1.57 12.18 3.22
CA ALA A 41 -1.88 13.04 4.37
C ALA A 41 -1.34 12.47 5.70
N LYS A 42 -1.14 11.15 5.78
CA LYS A 42 -0.42 10.49 6.87
C LYS A 42 0.74 9.66 6.31
N PRO A 43 1.91 9.68 6.97
CA PRO A 43 3.04 8.88 6.52
C PRO A 43 2.78 7.39 6.77
N ILE A 44 3.30 6.55 5.87
CA ILE A 44 3.32 5.09 6.05
C ILE A 44 4.47 4.76 7.02
N LEU A 45 4.12 4.39 8.26
CA LEU A 45 5.11 4.05 9.27
C LEU A 45 5.88 2.77 8.93
N PRO A 46 7.15 2.61 9.37
CA PRO A 46 7.96 1.43 9.06
C PRO A 46 7.31 0.08 9.40
N LYS A 47 6.53 0.01 10.49
CA LYS A 47 5.80 -1.21 10.87
C LYS A 47 4.75 -1.61 9.81
N TYR A 48 3.99 -0.65 9.28
CA TYR A 48 3.01 -0.91 8.23
C TYR A 48 3.72 -1.22 6.91
N ASN A 49 4.82 -0.54 6.61
CA ASN A 49 5.63 -0.88 5.44
C ASN A 49 6.09 -2.34 5.49
N ARG A 50 6.57 -2.81 6.66
CA ARG A 50 6.96 -4.20 6.86
C ARG A 50 5.79 -5.17 6.69
N GLU A 51 4.64 -4.89 7.32
CA GLU A 51 3.43 -5.73 7.20
C GLU A 51 2.96 -5.83 5.75
N LEU A 52 2.92 -4.72 5.01
CA LEU A 52 2.55 -4.68 3.60
C LEU A 52 3.51 -5.49 2.72
N ASN A 53 4.82 -5.43 2.99
CA ASN A 53 5.82 -6.25 2.31
C ASN A 53 5.71 -7.75 2.66
N GLY A 54 5.17 -8.09 3.82
CA GLY A 54 4.93 -9.48 4.20
C GLY A 54 3.63 -10.04 3.61
N HIS A 55 2.68 -9.18 3.26
CA HIS A 55 1.38 -9.58 2.74
C HIS A 55 1.34 -9.63 1.20
N PHE A 56 1.89 -8.60 0.54
CA PHE A 56 1.95 -8.55 -0.91
C PHE A 56 3.21 -9.22 -1.43
N SER A 57 3.09 -9.98 -2.53
CA SER A 57 4.26 -10.64 -3.11
C SER A 57 5.28 -9.63 -3.67
N ASP A 58 6.57 -9.95 -3.55
CA ASP A 58 7.66 -9.13 -4.11
C ASP A 58 7.48 -8.89 -5.62
N GLN A 59 6.97 -9.88 -6.35
CA GLN A 59 6.66 -9.75 -7.78
C GLN A 59 5.59 -8.69 -8.03
N THR A 60 4.48 -8.71 -7.27
CA THR A 60 3.43 -7.70 -7.43
C THR A 60 3.91 -6.31 -7.02
N ILE A 61 4.66 -6.19 -5.92
CA ILE A 61 5.22 -4.91 -5.48
C ILE A 61 6.14 -4.31 -6.55
N THR A 62 6.99 -5.14 -7.16
CA THR A 62 7.89 -4.70 -8.23
C THR A 62 7.13 -4.22 -9.46
N LEU A 63 6.14 -4.99 -9.93
CA LEU A 63 5.31 -4.62 -11.08
C LEU A 63 4.54 -3.33 -10.83
N CYS A 64 3.82 -3.23 -9.70
CA CYS A 64 3.07 -2.03 -9.35
C CYS A 64 4.00 -0.81 -9.20
N LYS A 65 5.20 -0.98 -8.66
CA LYS A 65 6.18 0.11 -8.53
C LYS A 65 6.67 0.61 -9.89
N GLN A 66 6.89 -0.28 -10.85
CA GLN A 66 7.25 0.09 -12.22
C GLN A 66 6.12 0.88 -12.89
N ILE A 67 4.86 0.45 -12.73
CA ILE A 67 3.69 1.16 -13.28
C ILE A 67 3.60 2.59 -12.72
N VAL A 68 3.76 2.74 -11.40
CA VAL A 68 3.71 4.07 -10.75
C VAL A 68 4.86 4.98 -11.22
N ASN A 69 6.05 4.43 -11.49
CA ASN A 69 7.23 5.20 -11.89
C ASN A 69 7.32 5.46 -13.40
N GLY A 70 6.76 4.58 -14.23
CA GLY A 70 6.83 4.62 -15.69
C GLY A 70 5.74 5.44 -16.37
N GLY A 71 4.78 5.97 -15.61
CA GLY A 71 3.77 6.91 -16.12
C GLY A 71 4.28 8.36 -16.26
N LYS A 72 5.58 8.56 -16.50
CA LYS A 72 6.20 9.87 -16.77
C LYS A 72 6.72 9.93 -18.18
#